data_AF-A0A836REC0-F1
#
_entry.id   AF-A0A836REC0-F1
#
_cell.length_a   1.000
_cell.length_b   1.000
_cell.length_c   1.000
_cell.angle_alpha   90.00
_cell.angle_beta   90.00
_cell.angle_gamma   90.00
#
_symmetry.space_group_name_H-M   'P 1'
#
loop_
_entity.id
_entity.type
_entity.pdbx_description
1 polymer ?
#
loop_
_entity_poly.entity_id
_entity_poly.type
_entity_poly.pdbx_seq_one_letter_code
_entity_poly.pdbx_strand_id
1 'polypeptide(L)'
;MMVQAWGTPERRPLDPPYYGYRTGMRTPEPGEIKLQGWLSVAEGATGIFFYAALPSSPDQHQLWDYGWKETARTRAAGELFEQLQRVAPLLCRLQRDYREAGFVSTSNPKVIAHTFVRRSRSGNGRRPADRTRRPSDFSAARYVVIASLDGFEPQRFNLSVRPGRRVFDLIARRDITDQLTSMVLAPGEGRVLLVGSPKAFQDTCRLIDEEIARWR
;
A
#
# COMPACT_ATOMS: atom_id res chain seq x y z
N MET A 1 8.45 -7.47 -2.50
CA MET A 1 9.36 -6.70 -1.62
C MET A 1 9.46 -7.43 -0.29
N MET A 2 10.63 -7.46 0.34
CA MET A 2 10.83 -8.07 1.67
C MET A 2 10.59 -7.00 2.73
N VAL A 3 9.73 -7.30 3.69
CA VAL A 3 9.38 -6.38 4.78
C VAL A 3 9.95 -6.91 6.10
N GLN A 4 10.47 -6.01 6.93
CA GLN A 4 11.05 -6.37 8.23
C GLN A 4 9.94 -6.51 9.28
N ALA A 5 9.93 -7.65 9.96
CA ALA A 5 9.03 -7.95 11.09
C ALA A 5 9.76 -8.25 12.41
N TRP A 6 11.09 -8.15 12.44
CA TRP A 6 11.89 -8.64 13.55
C TRP A 6 12.78 -7.56 14.19
N GLY A 7 13.14 -7.80 15.45
CA GLY A 7 14.08 -7.01 16.22
C GLY A 7 14.58 -7.72 17.48
N THR A 8 15.55 -7.11 18.15
CA THR A 8 16.10 -7.53 19.44
C THR A 8 15.63 -6.60 20.55
N PRO A 9 15.26 -7.12 21.74
CA PRO A 9 14.91 -6.27 22.87
C PRO A 9 16.09 -5.37 23.26
N GLU A 10 15.78 -4.15 23.67
CA GLU A 10 16.75 -3.16 24.15
C GLU A 10 17.38 -3.70 25.45
N ARG A 11 18.65 -4.13 25.39
CA ARG A 11 19.26 -4.89 26.50
C ARG A 11 19.76 -4.03 27.67
N ARG A 12 19.72 -2.68 27.61
CA ARG A 12 20.16 -1.79 28.71
C ARG A 12 19.47 -0.42 28.68
N PRO A 13 19.10 0.18 29.83
CA PRO A 13 18.90 1.63 29.90
C PRO A 13 20.23 2.32 29.60
N LEU A 14 20.21 3.28 28.68
CA LEU A 14 21.41 4.00 28.26
C LEU A 14 21.72 5.12 29.25
N ASP A 15 22.87 5.03 29.94
CA ASP A 15 23.48 6.21 30.56
C ASP A 15 23.92 7.19 29.44
N PRO A 16 23.51 8.47 29.48
CA PRO A 16 23.97 9.49 28.54
C PRO A 16 25.50 9.70 28.62
N PRO A 17 26.20 10.16 27.55
CA PRO A 17 25.70 10.68 26.28
C PRO A 17 26.37 10.02 25.05
N TYR A 18 25.63 9.24 24.25
CA TYR A 18 26.14 8.76 22.97
C TYR A 18 25.26 9.19 21.79
N TYR A 19 25.84 10.06 20.95
CA TYR A 19 25.51 10.14 19.52
C TYR A 19 26.16 8.93 18.83
N GLY A 20 25.37 7.89 18.50
CA GLY A 20 25.84 6.68 17.83
C GLY A 20 24.72 5.70 17.47
N TYR A 21 24.96 4.86 16.46
CA TYR A 21 24.00 3.89 15.91
C TYR A 21 23.39 2.99 17.00
N ARG A 22 22.06 2.93 17.04
CA ARG A 22 21.28 1.94 17.82
C ARG A 22 21.81 0.54 17.51
N THR A 23 22.59 -0.06 18.41
CA THR A 23 22.98 -1.46 18.29
C THR A 23 21.79 -2.35 18.68
N GLY A 24 21.24 -3.06 17.71
CA GLY A 24 20.04 -3.90 17.83
C GLY A 24 18.96 -3.45 16.86
N MET A 25 18.45 -4.36 16.01
CA MET A 25 17.29 -4.03 15.18
C MET A 25 16.11 -3.80 16.09
N ARG A 26 15.54 -2.59 16.12
CA ARG A 26 14.34 -2.33 16.91
C ARG A 26 13.19 -3.16 16.35
N THR A 27 12.44 -3.80 17.23
CA THR A 27 11.19 -4.47 16.84
C THR A 27 10.20 -3.45 16.28
N PRO A 28 9.66 -3.65 15.07
CA PRO A 28 8.72 -2.71 14.47
C PRO A 28 7.40 -2.65 15.26
N GLU A 29 6.82 -1.45 15.37
CA GLU A 29 5.49 -1.26 15.91
C GLU A 29 4.41 -1.79 14.95
N PRO A 30 3.20 -2.11 15.43
CA PRO A 30 2.10 -2.58 14.59
C PRO A 30 1.81 -1.69 13.38
N GLY A 31 1.80 -0.37 13.52
CA GLY A 31 1.59 0.51 12.38
C GLY A 31 2.78 0.54 11.42
N GLU A 32 4.01 0.26 11.87
CA GLU A 32 5.17 0.15 10.98
C GLU A 32 5.16 -1.14 10.13
N ILE A 33 4.54 -2.21 10.64
CA ILE A 33 4.26 -3.42 9.85
C ILE A 33 3.35 -3.07 8.66
N LYS A 34 2.27 -2.33 8.91
CA LYS A 34 1.33 -1.90 7.87
C LYS A 34 1.97 -0.92 6.89
N LEU A 35 2.71 0.05 7.41
CA LEU A 35 3.43 1.07 6.64
C LEU A 35 4.33 0.40 5.59
N GLN A 36 5.19 -0.52 6.01
CA GLN A 36 6.13 -1.15 5.08
C GLN A 36 5.41 -1.93 3.97
N GLY A 37 4.28 -2.57 4.29
CA GLY A 37 3.43 -3.23 3.31
C GLY A 37 2.80 -2.26 2.32
N TRP A 38 2.14 -1.22 2.81
CA TRP A 38 1.48 -0.22 1.95
C TRP A 38 2.47 0.58 1.10
N LEU A 39 3.65 0.92 1.62
CA LEU A 39 4.71 1.56 0.84
C LEU A 39 5.22 0.63 -0.26
N SER A 40 5.37 -0.67 0.02
CA SER A 40 5.73 -1.66 -1.01
C SER A 40 4.73 -1.61 -2.19
N VAL A 41 3.43 -1.59 -1.90
CA VAL A 41 2.38 -1.50 -2.92
C VAL A 41 2.41 -0.17 -3.66
N ALA A 42 2.57 0.95 -2.95
CA ALA A 42 2.65 2.28 -3.53
C ALA A 42 3.85 2.44 -4.49
N GLU A 43 4.95 1.73 -4.20
CA GLU A 43 6.14 1.65 -5.06
C GLU A 43 6.00 0.61 -6.20
N GLY A 44 4.88 -0.12 -6.26
CA GLY A 44 4.52 -1.01 -7.36
C GLY A 44 4.85 -2.49 -7.14
N ALA A 45 5.15 -2.91 -5.91
CA ALA A 45 5.28 -4.31 -5.59
C ALA A 45 3.96 -5.07 -5.81
N THR A 46 4.04 -6.25 -6.42
CA THR A 46 2.90 -7.17 -6.58
C THR A 46 2.87 -8.29 -5.56
N GLY A 47 3.77 -8.25 -4.58
CA GLY A 47 3.90 -9.26 -3.56
C GLY A 47 4.68 -8.74 -2.35
N ILE A 48 4.22 -9.14 -1.18
CA ILE A 48 4.75 -8.74 0.12
C ILE A 48 4.95 -10.03 0.92
N PHE A 49 6.10 -10.15 1.56
CA PHE A 49 6.35 -11.19 2.55
C PHE A 49 7.14 -10.57 3.70
N PHE A 50 6.84 -11.04 4.92
CA PHE A 50 7.49 -10.58 6.13
C PHE A 50 8.60 -11.54 6.52
N TYR A 51 9.78 -10.99 6.81
CA TYR A 51 10.89 -11.74 7.39
C TYR A 51 11.32 -11.07 8.71
N ALA A 52 11.67 -11.81 9.76
CA ALA A 52 11.43 -13.24 9.94
C ALA A 52 10.05 -13.46 10.59
N ALA A 53 9.40 -14.58 10.27
CA ALA A 53 8.05 -14.87 10.74
C ALA A 53 8.04 -15.52 12.14
N LEU A 54 8.99 -16.41 12.41
CA LEU A 54 9.06 -17.25 13.62
C LEU A 54 10.42 -17.10 14.33
N PRO A 55 10.44 -16.75 15.63
CA PRO A 55 11.68 -16.63 16.38
C PRO A 55 12.35 -17.99 16.59
N SER A 56 13.70 -17.98 16.55
CA SER A 56 14.51 -19.17 16.82
C SER A 56 14.82 -19.35 18.31
N SER A 57 14.57 -18.33 19.14
CA SER A 57 14.76 -18.37 20.59
C SER A 57 13.74 -17.47 21.32
N PRO A 58 13.47 -17.70 22.63
CA PRO A 58 12.47 -16.94 23.38
C PRO A 58 12.74 -15.43 23.51
N ASP A 59 13.99 -15.00 23.36
CA ASP A 59 14.43 -13.60 23.45
C ASP A 59 14.39 -12.85 22.12
N GLN A 60 13.96 -13.50 21.03
CA GLN A 60 13.77 -12.87 19.73
C GLN A 60 12.35 -12.38 19.54
N HIS A 61 12.21 -11.17 18.98
CA HIS A 61 10.92 -10.64 18.58
C HIS A 61 10.77 -10.70 17.07
N GLN A 62 9.75 -11.40 16.61
CA GLN A 62 9.41 -11.54 15.19
C GLN A 62 7.92 -11.27 15.00
N LEU A 63 7.36 -11.65 13.84
CA LEU A 63 5.94 -11.51 13.58
C LEU A 63 5.14 -12.28 14.64
N TRP A 64 5.41 -13.58 14.79
CA TRP A 64 4.89 -14.41 15.87
C TRP A 64 5.84 -14.39 17.07
N ASP A 65 5.34 -14.76 18.24
CA ASP A 65 6.19 -15.08 19.39
C ASP A 65 6.73 -16.52 19.32
N TYR A 66 7.62 -16.88 20.25
CA TYR A 66 8.24 -18.21 20.32
C TYR A 66 7.24 -19.34 20.64
N GLY A 67 6.10 -18.99 21.24
CA GLY A 67 5.01 -19.91 21.53
C GLY A 67 3.95 -19.96 20.43
N TRP A 68 4.21 -19.39 19.25
CA TRP A 68 3.26 -19.31 18.13
C TRP A 68 1.96 -18.57 18.48
N LYS A 69 2.01 -17.67 19.46
CA LYS A 69 0.89 -16.80 19.81
C LYS A 69 0.87 -15.58 18.90
N GLU A 70 -0.34 -15.16 18.59
CA GLU A 70 -0.58 -13.91 17.88
C GLU A 70 0.01 -12.75 18.69
N THR A 71 0.85 -11.94 18.06
CA THR A 71 1.33 -10.68 18.61
C THR A 71 0.60 -9.50 17.97
N ALA A 72 0.77 -8.30 18.50
CA ALA A 72 0.27 -7.08 17.85
C ALA A 72 0.82 -6.90 16.41
N ARG A 73 2.02 -7.43 16.11
CA ARG A 73 2.59 -7.42 14.75
C ARG A 73 1.93 -8.46 13.85
N THR A 74 1.67 -9.67 14.36
CA THR A 74 0.87 -10.68 13.64
C THR A 74 -0.48 -10.12 13.26
N ARG A 75 -1.18 -9.49 14.22
CA ARG A 75 -2.48 -8.87 13.99
C ARG A 75 -2.40 -7.77 12.94
N ALA A 76 -1.43 -6.87 13.03
CA ALA A 76 -1.25 -5.80 12.06
C ALA A 76 -0.95 -6.31 10.64
N ALA A 77 -0.14 -7.37 10.51
CA ALA A 77 0.07 -8.03 9.22
C ALA A 77 -1.23 -8.66 8.70
N GLY A 78 -2.02 -9.29 9.58
CA GLY A 78 -3.34 -9.81 9.26
C GLY A 78 -4.30 -8.73 8.73
N GLU A 79 -4.41 -7.60 9.43
CA GLU A 79 -5.19 -6.43 9.00
C GLU A 79 -4.76 -5.91 7.63
N LEU A 80 -3.44 -5.79 7.41
CA LEU A 80 -2.88 -5.39 6.11
C LEU A 80 -3.30 -6.37 5.01
N PHE A 81 -3.10 -7.67 5.21
CA PHE A 81 -3.47 -8.68 4.21
C PHE A 81 -4.97 -8.75 3.99
N GLU A 82 -5.79 -8.53 5.03
CA GLU A 82 -7.25 -8.48 4.91
C GLU A 82 -7.73 -7.32 4.01
N GLN A 83 -7.04 -6.19 4.05
CA GLN A 83 -7.31 -5.09 3.13
C GLN A 83 -6.79 -5.37 1.73
N LEU A 84 -5.53 -5.84 1.61
CA LEU A 84 -4.91 -6.07 0.32
C LEU A 84 -5.59 -7.18 -0.48
N GLN A 85 -6.04 -8.26 0.15
CA GLN A 85 -6.74 -9.35 -0.54
C GLN A 85 -8.01 -8.86 -1.27
N ARG A 86 -8.68 -7.82 -0.74
CA ARG A 86 -9.90 -7.25 -1.33
C ARG A 86 -9.65 -6.55 -2.67
N VAL A 87 -8.40 -6.28 -3.01
CA VAL A 87 -7.98 -5.56 -4.23
C VAL A 87 -6.78 -6.21 -4.92
N ALA A 88 -6.24 -7.32 -4.40
CA ALA A 88 -5.06 -8.00 -4.92
C ALA A 88 -5.18 -8.37 -6.41
N PRO A 89 -6.32 -8.91 -6.92
CA PRO A 89 -6.44 -9.19 -8.34
C PRO A 89 -6.22 -7.95 -9.22
N LEU A 90 -6.70 -6.79 -8.77
CA LEU A 90 -6.47 -5.54 -9.48
C LEU A 90 -5.00 -5.13 -9.38
N LEU A 91 -4.43 -5.07 -8.18
CA LEU A 91 -3.05 -4.61 -7.96
C LEU A 91 -2.03 -5.38 -8.79
N CYS A 92 -2.19 -6.71 -8.93
CA CYS A 92 -1.32 -7.55 -9.77
C CYS A 92 -1.37 -7.20 -11.26
N ARG A 93 -2.43 -6.51 -11.71
CA ARG A 93 -2.64 -6.07 -13.10
C ARG A 93 -2.26 -4.61 -13.31
N LEU A 94 -1.83 -3.90 -12.27
CA LEU A 94 -1.43 -2.50 -12.34
C LEU A 94 0.10 -2.34 -12.36
N GLN A 95 0.54 -1.21 -12.86
CA GLN A 95 1.92 -0.73 -12.76
C GLN A 95 1.90 0.77 -12.42
N ARG A 96 2.86 1.22 -11.62
CA ARG A 96 3.00 2.64 -11.27
C ARG A 96 3.30 3.44 -12.53
N ASP A 97 2.59 4.55 -12.71
CA ASP A 97 2.83 5.48 -13.81
C ASP A 97 3.76 6.61 -13.35
N TYR A 98 5.01 6.54 -13.79
CA TYR A 98 6.05 7.54 -13.50
C TYR A 98 5.96 8.79 -14.37
N ARG A 99 5.11 8.79 -15.41
CA ARG A 99 5.09 9.85 -16.43
C ARG A 99 4.18 11.03 -16.05
N GLU A 100 3.34 10.87 -15.05
CA GLU A 100 2.28 11.83 -14.73
C GLU A 100 2.47 12.48 -13.37
N ALA A 101 3.54 13.26 -13.26
CA ALA A 101 3.73 14.16 -12.14
C ALA A 101 2.52 15.13 -12.04
N GLY A 102 1.89 15.15 -10.86
CA GLY A 102 0.82 16.11 -10.55
C GLY A 102 -0.61 15.72 -10.95
N PHE A 103 -0.87 14.49 -11.39
CA PHE A 103 -2.26 14.01 -11.52
C PHE A 103 -2.98 13.96 -10.17
N VAL A 104 -2.27 13.47 -9.16
CA VAL A 104 -2.73 13.37 -7.77
C VAL A 104 -1.70 14.02 -6.85
N SER A 105 -2.18 14.70 -5.81
CA SER A 105 -1.33 15.26 -4.76
C SER A 105 -2.03 15.21 -3.40
N THR A 106 -1.23 15.14 -2.34
CA THR A 106 -1.68 15.15 -0.94
C THR A 106 -1.27 16.48 -0.30
N SER A 107 -2.06 16.99 0.64
CA SER A 107 -1.68 18.18 1.43
C SER A 107 -0.75 17.87 2.60
N ASN A 108 -0.57 16.60 2.94
CA ASN A 108 0.26 16.16 4.07
C ASN A 108 1.50 15.44 3.53
N PRO A 109 2.73 15.92 3.81
CA PRO A 109 3.95 15.30 3.33
C PRO A 109 4.22 13.90 3.92
N LYS A 110 3.53 13.52 5.00
CA LYS A 110 3.56 12.17 5.57
C LYS A 110 2.63 11.18 4.84
N VAL A 111 2.02 11.59 3.73
CA VAL A 111 1.16 10.72 2.92
C VAL A 111 1.60 10.82 1.47
N ILE A 112 1.92 9.68 0.87
CA ILE A 112 2.21 9.59 -0.56
C ILE A 112 0.98 9.16 -1.33
N ALA A 113 0.85 9.66 -2.56
CA ALA A 113 -0.16 9.21 -3.51
C ALA A 113 0.51 9.00 -4.87
N HIS A 114 0.35 7.80 -5.42
CA HIS A 114 0.94 7.43 -6.70
C HIS A 114 -0.10 6.92 -7.66
N THR A 115 0.05 7.33 -8.92
CA THR A 115 -0.83 6.95 -10.01
C THR A 115 -0.42 5.59 -10.57
N PHE A 116 -1.42 4.79 -10.93
CA PHE A 116 -1.26 3.47 -11.50
C PHE A 116 -2.11 3.33 -12.77
N VAL A 117 -1.58 2.58 -13.73
CA VAL A 117 -2.25 2.22 -14.98
C VAL A 117 -2.25 0.71 -15.14
N ARG A 118 -3.18 0.19 -15.95
CA ARG A 118 -3.18 -1.24 -16.29
C ARG A 118 -1.90 -1.60 -17.04
N ARG A 119 -1.30 -2.73 -16.68
CA ARG A 119 -0.19 -3.32 -17.44
C ARG A 119 -0.65 -3.60 -18.86
N SER A 120 0.12 -3.16 -19.84
CA SER A 120 -0.11 -3.55 -21.23
C SER A 120 0.12 -5.04 -21.38
N ARG A 121 -0.79 -5.76 -22.03
CA ARG A 121 -0.69 -7.21 -22.30
C ARG A 121 0.39 -7.59 -23.32
N SER A 122 1.30 -6.68 -23.68
CA SER A 122 2.34 -6.96 -24.68
C SER A 122 3.48 -7.80 -24.12
N GLY A 123 3.20 -9.08 -23.88
CA GLY A 123 4.15 -10.14 -23.53
C GLY A 123 4.91 -10.72 -24.72
N ASN A 124 5.06 -10.01 -25.84
CA ASN A 124 5.99 -10.38 -26.90
C ASN A 124 6.94 -9.22 -27.14
N GLY A 125 8.25 -9.48 -27.07
CA GLY A 125 9.35 -8.53 -27.13
C GLY A 125 9.52 -7.77 -28.45
N ARG A 126 8.46 -7.23 -29.02
CA ARG A 126 8.55 -6.17 -30.02
C ARG A 126 8.56 -4.84 -29.29
N ARG A 127 9.76 -4.23 -29.25
CA ARG A 127 9.92 -2.80 -28.97
C ARG A 127 8.81 -2.03 -29.70
N PRO A 128 8.05 -1.15 -29.03
CA PRO A 128 7.12 -0.31 -29.75
C PRO A 128 7.94 0.67 -30.61
N ALA A 129 7.98 0.40 -31.91
CA ALA A 129 8.60 1.25 -32.93
C ALA A 129 7.80 2.53 -33.20
N ASP A 130 6.89 2.90 -32.30
CA ASP A 130 6.05 4.08 -32.45
C ASP A 130 6.00 4.83 -31.12
N ARG A 131 7.03 5.66 -30.91
CA ARG A 131 7.11 6.64 -29.80
C ARG A 131 6.16 7.82 -29.99
N THR A 132 5.39 7.86 -31.07
CA THR A 132 4.49 8.96 -31.43
C THR A 132 3.01 8.64 -31.25
N ARG A 133 2.66 7.37 -31.02
CA ARG A 133 1.34 7.01 -30.51
C ARG A 133 1.26 7.39 -29.02
N ARG A 134 0.84 8.63 -28.74
CA ARG A 134 0.12 8.94 -27.50
C ARG A 134 -0.87 7.79 -27.31
N PRO A 135 -0.94 7.13 -26.14
CA PRO A 135 -2.01 6.18 -25.86
C PRO A 135 -3.31 6.91 -26.15
N SER A 136 -3.90 6.60 -27.31
CA SER A 136 -5.14 7.19 -27.77
C SER A 136 -6.18 6.78 -26.75
N ASP A 137 -6.82 7.79 -26.19
CA ASP A 137 -7.86 7.70 -25.16
C ASP A 137 -7.37 7.24 -23.79
N PHE A 138 -7.44 8.17 -22.84
CA PHE A 138 -7.58 7.90 -21.42
C PHE A 138 -8.74 6.93 -21.22
N SER A 139 -8.45 5.63 -21.30
CA SER A 139 -9.30 4.56 -20.80
C SER A 139 -9.91 5.02 -19.46
N ALA A 140 -11.24 4.99 -19.37
CA ALA A 140 -12.10 5.84 -18.55
C ALA A 140 -11.84 5.93 -17.02
N ALA A 141 -10.88 5.18 -16.47
CA ALA A 141 -10.53 5.17 -15.05
C ALA A 141 -9.02 5.11 -14.82
N ARG A 142 -8.57 5.82 -13.78
CA ARG A 142 -7.20 5.81 -13.27
C ARG A 142 -7.19 5.26 -11.86
N TYR A 143 -6.07 4.67 -11.48
CA TYR A 143 -5.91 4.09 -10.16
C TYR A 143 -4.91 4.91 -9.36
N VAL A 144 -5.19 5.10 -8.08
CA VAL A 144 -4.28 5.79 -7.16
C VAL A 144 -4.06 4.89 -5.96
N VAL A 145 -2.80 4.65 -5.61
CA VAL A 145 -2.45 4.04 -4.32
C VAL A 145 -1.97 5.14 -3.39
N ILE A 146 -2.55 5.20 -2.20
CA ILE A 146 -2.17 6.13 -1.14
C ILE A 146 -1.57 5.31 0.00
N ALA A 147 -0.49 5.79 0.59
CA ALA A 147 0.12 5.15 1.75
C ALA A 147 0.61 6.20 2.76
N SER A 148 0.44 5.90 4.06
CA SER A 148 1.06 6.65 5.14
C SER A 148 2.57 6.39 5.19
N LEU A 149 3.34 7.45 5.42
CA LEU A 149 4.77 7.41 5.78
C LEU A 149 4.99 7.43 7.30
N ASP A 150 3.90 7.37 8.08
CA ASP A 150 3.93 7.37 9.54
C ASP A 150 3.19 6.13 10.07
N GLY A 151 3.90 5.30 10.83
CA GLY A 151 3.41 4.08 11.46
C GLY A 151 2.92 4.27 12.89
N PHE A 152 2.91 5.50 13.41
CA PHE A 152 2.59 5.78 14.82
C PHE A 152 1.29 6.56 14.97
N GLU A 153 1.11 7.60 14.16
CA GLU A 153 -0.03 8.52 14.30
C GLU A 153 -0.99 8.44 13.10
N PRO A 154 -2.30 8.69 13.29
CA PRO A 154 -3.23 8.87 12.19
C PRO A 154 -2.85 10.09 11.32
N GLN A 155 -2.92 9.92 10.01
CA GLN A 155 -2.59 10.98 9.05
C GLN A 155 -3.86 11.59 8.47
N ARG A 156 -4.07 12.88 8.75
CA ARG A 156 -5.12 13.70 8.13
C ARG A 156 -4.56 14.43 6.91
N PHE A 157 -5.32 14.46 5.81
CA PHE A 157 -4.89 15.11 4.58
C PHE A 157 -6.06 15.41 3.63
N ASN A 158 -5.80 16.34 2.71
CA ASN A 158 -6.65 16.58 1.56
C ASN A 158 -6.01 15.88 0.36
N LEU A 159 -6.83 15.18 -0.43
CA LEU A 159 -6.43 14.61 -1.70
C LEU A 159 -6.94 15.50 -2.83
N SER A 160 -6.03 15.95 -3.69
CA SER A 160 -6.37 16.67 -4.91
C SER A 160 -6.12 15.78 -6.12
N VAL A 161 -7.09 15.69 -7.03
CA VAL A 161 -6.99 14.95 -8.29
C VAL A 161 -7.37 15.87 -9.46
N ARG A 162 -6.54 15.93 -10.51
CA ARG A 162 -6.80 16.78 -11.69
C ARG A 162 -7.66 16.05 -12.74
N PRO A 163 -8.68 16.70 -13.34
CA PRO A 163 -9.80 17.35 -12.68
C PRO A 163 -11.14 16.59 -12.88
N GLY A 164 -12.07 16.80 -11.94
CA GLY A 164 -13.53 16.68 -12.12
C GLY A 164 -14.16 15.29 -12.11
N ARG A 165 -13.40 14.23 -11.87
CA ARG A 165 -13.92 12.84 -11.88
C ARG A 165 -14.20 12.34 -10.48
N ARG A 166 -15.23 11.49 -10.37
CA ARG A 166 -15.55 10.82 -9.12
C ARG A 166 -14.40 9.93 -8.66
N VAL A 167 -14.24 9.86 -7.35
CA VAL A 167 -13.21 9.06 -6.69
C VAL A 167 -13.89 7.99 -5.85
N PHE A 168 -13.52 6.74 -6.08
CA PHE A 168 -14.07 5.59 -5.40
C PHE A 168 -12.98 4.87 -4.61
N ASP A 169 -13.29 4.48 -3.39
CA ASP A 169 -12.47 3.61 -2.57
C ASP A 169 -12.77 2.14 -2.95
N LEU A 170 -11.77 1.44 -3.48
CA LEU A 170 -11.93 0.06 -3.96
C LEU A 170 -11.92 -0.98 -2.83
N ILE A 171 -11.39 -0.62 -1.66
CA ILE A 171 -11.37 -1.51 -0.48
C ILE A 171 -12.69 -1.38 0.27
N ALA A 172 -13.13 -0.15 0.51
CA ALA A 172 -14.41 0.16 1.16
C ALA A 172 -15.61 0.08 0.22
N ARG A 173 -15.38 -0.07 -1.09
CA ARG A 173 -16.40 -0.20 -2.14
C ARG A 173 -17.43 0.94 -2.14
N ARG A 174 -16.97 2.18 -2.04
CA ARG A 174 -17.85 3.37 -1.97
C ARG A 174 -17.30 4.58 -2.71
N ASP A 175 -18.19 5.48 -3.08
CA ASP A 175 -17.84 6.81 -3.56
C ASP A 175 -17.34 7.66 -2.38
N ILE A 176 -16.20 8.32 -2.55
CA ILE A 176 -15.56 9.18 -1.55
C ILE A 176 -15.28 10.59 -2.10
N THR A 177 -15.91 10.97 -3.22
CA THR A 177 -15.65 12.26 -3.90
C THR A 177 -15.85 13.45 -2.97
N ASP A 178 -16.84 13.41 -2.08
CA ASP A 178 -17.13 14.49 -1.14
C ASP A 178 -16.25 14.45 0.15
N GLN A 179 -15.43 13.41 0.32
CA GLN A 179 -14.57 13.21 1.50
C GLN A 179 -13.11 13.58 1.23
N LEU A 180 -12.77 14.01 0.01
CA LEU A 180 -11.39 14.25 -0.41
C LEU A 180 -10.69 15.38 0.38
N THR A 181 -11.45 16.29 0.99
CA THR A 181 -10.94 17.41 1.80
C THR A 181 -10.83 17.09 3.30
N SER A 182 -11.05 15.85 3.70
CA SER A 182 -11.01 15.43 5.12
C SER A 182 -10.63 13.96 5.27
N MET A 183 -9.70 13.49 4.45
CA MET A 183 -9.29 12.08 4.48
C MET A 183 -8.44 11.79 5.71
N VAL A 184 -8.61 10.57 6.23
CA VAL A 184 -7.82 10.04 7.35
C VAL A 184 -7.32 8.64 7.01
N LEU A 185 -6.03 8.41 7.24
CA LEU A 185 -5.41 7.10 7.32
C LEU A 185 -5.05 6.81 8.76
N ALA A 186 -5.35 5.60 9.25
CA ALA A 186 -4.82 5.16 10.53
C ALA A 186 -3.30 4.91 10.42
N PRO A 187 -2.58 4.70 11.55
CA PRO A 187 -1.14 4.50 11.54
C PRO A 187 -0.70 3.40 10.58
N GLY A 188 0.16 3.76 9.63
CA GLY A 188 0.71 2.87 8.60
C GLY A 188 -0.27 2.37 7.54
N GLU A 189 -1.51 2.87 7.50
CA GLU A 189 -2.50 2.42 6.53
C GLU A 189 -2.30 3.01 5.13
N GLY A 190 -3.01 2.42 4.17
CA GLY A 190 -3.10 2.89 2.80
C GLY A 190 -4.47 2.62 2.20
N ARG A 191 -4.66 3.08 0.96
CA ARG A 191 -5.90 2.91 0.20
C ARG A 191 -5.60 2.69 -1.27
N VAL A 192 -6.51 2.01 -1.95
CA VAL A 192 -6.53 1.90 -3.41
C VAL A 192 -7.79 2.58 -3.92
N LEU A 193 -7.61 3.62 -4.72
CA LEU A 193 -8.68 4.44 -5.25
C LEU A 193 -8.80 4.28 -6.76
N LEU A 194 -10.01 4.48 -7.27
CA LEU A 194 -10.31 4.65 -8.67
C LEU A 194 -10.81 6.08 -8.92
N VAL A 195 -10.21 6.78 -9.88
CA VAL A 195 -10.65 8.09 -10.36
C VAL A 195 -11.27 7.91 -11.74
N GLY A 196 -12.59 8.04 -11.85
CA GLY A 196 -13.32 7.65 -13.07
C GLY A 196 -14.84 7.76 -12.96
N SER A 197 -15.55 6.98 -13.79
CA SER A 197 -17.01 6.93 -13.79
C SER A 197 -17.57 5.82 -12.89
N PRO A 198 -18.83 5.90 -12.43
CA PRO A 198 -19.49 4.83 -11.69
C PRO A 198 -19.48 3.48 -12.42
N LYS A 199 -19.63 3.48 -13.75
CA LYS A 199 -19.53 2.27 -14.57
C LYS A 199 -18.15 1.62 -14.46
N ALA A 200 -17.08 2.41 -14.57
CA ALA A 200 -15.72 1.90 -14.46
C ALA A 200 -15.42 1.36 -13.04
N PHE A 201 -16.01 1.97 -12.01
CA PHE A 201 -15.97 1.44 -10.65
C PHE A 201 -16.67 0.09 -10.54
N GLN A 202 -17.91 -0.03 -11.03
CA GLN A 202 -18.67 -1.29 -11.03
C GLN A 202 -17.95 -2.40 -11.81
N ASP A 203 -17.43 -2.10 -13.00
CA ASP A 203 -16.70 -3.06 -13.82
C ASP A 203 -15.38 -3.50 -13.15
N THR A 204 -14.72 -2.59 -12.43
CA THR A 204 -13.52 -2.93 -11.64
C THR A 204 -13.87 -3.82 -10.45
N CYS A 205 -14.95 -3.50 -9.72
CA CYS A 205 -15.44 -4.32 -8.61
C CYS A 205 -15.79 -5.73 -9.07
N ARG A 206 -16.55 -5.85 -10.16
CA ARG A 206 -16.91 -7.14 -10.77
C ARG A 206 -15.68 -7.97 -11.12
N LEU A 207 -14.68 -7.35 -11.76
CA LEU A 207 -13.42 -8.03 -12.09
C LEU A 207 -12.71 -8.55 -10.84
N ILE A 208 -12.68 -7.77 -9.75
CA ILE A 208 -12.04 -8.21 -8.51
C ILE A 208 -12.80 -9.39 -7.92
N ASP A 209 -14.13 -9.31 -7.85
CA ASP A 209 -14.97 -10.31 -7.20
C ASP A 209 -14.94 -11.64 -7.97
N GLU A 210 -14.99 -11.60 -9.30
CA GLU A 210 -14.83 -12.77 -10.17
C GLU A 210 -13.48 -13.46 -9.98
N GLU A 211 -12.39 -12.70 -9.83
CA GLU A 211 -11.06 -13.26 -9.64
C GLU A 211 -10.86 -13.85 -8.24
N ILE A 212 -11.38 -13.19 -7.19
CA ILE A 212 -11.37 -13.74 -5.83
C ILE A 212 -12.19 -15.04 -5.79
N ALA A 213 -13.34 -15.10 -6.46
CA ALA A 213 -14.16 -16.30 -6.51
C ALA A 213 -13.44 -17.49 -7.17
N ARG A 214 -12.55 -17.24 -8.15
CA ARG A 214 -11.73 -18.28 -8.79
C ARG A 214 -10.61 -18.84 -7.90
N TRP A 215 -10.24 -18.13 -6.85
CA TRP A 215 -9.18 -18.58 -5.92
C TRP A 215 -9.72 -19.44 -4.78
N ARG A 216 -11.04 -19.54 -4.63
CA ARG A 216 -11.73 -20.38 -3.65
C ARG A 216 -12.16 -21.70 -4.28
#